data_AF-A0A7S0K6L8-F1
#
_entry.id   AF-A0A7S0K6L8-F1
#
_cell.length_a   1.000
_cell.length_b   1.000
_cell.length_c   1.000
_cell.angle_alpha   90.00
_cell.angle_beta   90.00
_cell.angle_gamma   90.00
#
_symmetry.space_group_name_H-M   'P 1'
#
loop_
_entity.id
_entity.type
_entity.pdbx_description
1 polymer ?
#
loop_
_entity_poly.entity_id
_entity_poly.type
_entity_poly.pdbx_seq_one_letter_code
_entity_poly.pdbx_strand_id
1 'polypeptide(L)'
;RRIGLVPQDIALYEELPARMNVELFGALYALPPALLKRRTDEVLAMVGLSDRAQDKPSTFSGGMKRRLNIACALVHDPEVILLDEPTAGVDPQSRNAIFD
;
A
#
# COMPACT_ATOMS: atom_id res chain seq x y z
N ARG A 1 -5.57 -3.59 -14.39
CA ARG A 1 -6.96 -3.51 -13.87
C ARG A 1 -7.18 -2.07 -13.40
N ARG A 2 -8.34 -1.44 -13.65
CA ARG A 2 -8.51 0.03 -13.50
C ARG A 2 -8.88 0.52 -12.09
N ILE A 3 -9.23 -0.38 -11.17
CA ILE A 3 -9.72 -0.03 -9.83
C ILE A 3 -8.77 -0.63 -8.78
N GLY A 4 -8.40 0.17 -7.77
CA GLY A 4 -7.76 -0.27 -6.53
C GLY A 4 -8.79 -0.42 -5.43
N LEU A 5 -8.70 -1.47 -4.62
CA LEU A 5 -9.62 -1.75 -3.52
C LEU A 5 -8.85 -1.74 -2.20
N VAL A 6 -9.31 -0.96 -1.24
CA VAL A 6 -8.81 -0.97 0.15
C VAL A 6 -9.98 -1.35 1.06
N PRO A 7 -10.10 -2.64 1.45
CA PRO A 7 -11.17 -3.09 2.34
C PRO A 7 -11.04 -2.53 3.76
N GLN A 8 -12.14 -2.59 4.53
CA GLN A 8 -12.15 -2.21 5.96
C GLN A 8 -11.16 -3.09 6.74
N ASP A 9 -11.26 -4.41 6.58
CA ASP A 9 -10.31 -5.36 7.15
C ASP A 9 -8.97 -5.29 6.42
N ILE A 10 -7.89 -5.19 7.21
CA ILE A 10 -6.53 -5.08 6.68
C ILE A 10 -6.09 -6.45 6.16
N ALA A 11 -5.99 -6.57 4.83
CA ALA A 11 -5.53 -7.78 4.15
C ALA A 11 -3.99 -7.77 3.99
N LEU A 12 -3.25 -7.74 5.10
CA LEU A 12 -1.78 -7.78 5.09
C LEU A 12 -1.25 -9.09 5.63
N TYR A 13 -0.14 -9.54 5.06
CA TYR A 13 0.64 -10.64 5.60
C TYR A 13 1.55 -10.11 6.70
N GLU A 14 1.12 -10.30 7.94
CA GLU A 14 1.75 -9.75 9.15
C GLU A 14 3.21 -10.16 9.35
N GLU A 15 3.61 -11.31 8.80
CA GLU A 15 4.96 -11.85 8.94
C GLU A 15 5.87 -11.61 7.73
N LEU A 16 5.34 -11.05 6.65
CA LEU A 16 6.12 -10.66 5.48
C LEU A 16 6.52 -9.19 5.57
N PRO A 17 7.74 -8.80 5.14
CA PRO A 17 8.12 -7.40 5.08
C PRO A 17 7.11 -6.53 4.31
N ALA A 18 7.02 -5.26 4.67
CA ALA A 18 6.15 -4.30 3.98
C ALA A 18 6.37 -4.30 2.45
N ARG A 19 7.63 -4.34 2.01
CA ARG A 19 8.00 -4.48 0.59
C ARG A 19 7.39 -5.72 -0.04
N MET A 20 7.51 -6.87 0.62
CA MET A 20 6.99 -8.15 0.10
C MET A 20 5.47 -8.16 0.01
N ASN A 21 4.78 -7.49 0.94
CA ASN A 21 3.33 -7.30 0.82
C ASN A 21 2.98 -6.58 -0.49
N VAL A 22 3.60 -5.42 -0.74
CA VAL A 22 3.34 -4.63 -1.96
C VAL A 22 3.70 -5.40 -3.22
N GLU A 23 4.86 -6.07 -3.22
CA GLU A 23 5.31 -6.89 -4.36
C GLU A 23 4.35 -8.06 -4.64
N LEU A 24 3.83 -8.72 -3.60
CA LEU A 24 2.86 -9.80 -3.74
C LEU A 24 1.57 -9.31 -4.39
N PHE A 25 1.02 -8.18 -3.92
CA PHE A 25 -0.18 -7.60 -4.53
C PHE A 25 0.08 -7.18 -5.98
N GLY A 26 1.20 -6.54 -6.29
CA GLY A 26 1.54 -6.18 -7.67
C GLY A 26 1.75 -7.40 -8.58
N ALA A 27 2.31 -8.49 -8.07
CA ALA A 27 2.41 -9.75 -8.78
C ALA A 27 1.03 -10.38 -9.09
N LEU A 28 0.06 -10.29 -8.17
CA LEU A 28 -1.33 -10.71 -8.40
C LEU A 28 -2.02 -9.90 -9.52
N TYR A 29 -1.54 -8.68 -9.80
CA TYR A 29 -1.96 -7.86 -10.94
C TYR A 29 -1.09 -8.06 -12.20
N ALA A 30 -0.19 -9.04 -12.20
CA ALA A 30 0.70 -9.41 -13.30
C ALA A 30 1.66 -8.29 -13.76
N LEU A 31 2.17 -7.48 -12.83
CA LEU A 31 3.20 -6.48 -13.15
C LEU A 31 4.53 -7.17 -13.55
N PRO A 32 5.20 -6.73 -14.62
CA PRO A 32 6.54 -7.19 -14.95
C PRO A 32 7.53 -6.92 -13.80
N PRO A 33 8.52 -7.80 -13.53
CA PRO A 33 9.38 -7.69 -12.35
C PRO A 33 10.10 -6.34 -12.19
N ALA A 34 10.58 -5.76 -13.30
CA ALA A 34 11.23 -4.44 -13.28
C ALA A 34 10.27 -3.31 -12.91
N LEU A 35 9.03 -3.38 -13.43
CA LEU A 35 7.99 -2.41 -13.11
C LEU A 35 7.51 -2.58 -11.67
N LEU A 36 7.31 -3.82 -11.23
CA LEU A 36 6.91 -4.15 -9.86
C LEU A 36 7.88 -3.55 -8.84
N LYS A 37 9.18 -3.77 -9.01
CA LYS A 37 10.18 -3.22 -8.09
C LYS A 37 10.12 -1.69 -8.03
N ARG A 38 10.05 -1.03 -9.19
CA ARG A 38 9.95 0.43 -9.29
C ARG A 38 8.67 0.96 -8.62
N ARG A 39 7.52 0.37 -8.95
CA ARG A 39 6.22 0.73 -8.38
C ARG A 39 6.18 0.54 -6.87
N THR A 40 6.74 -0.56 -6.37
CA THR A 40 6.85 -0.82 -4.93
C THR A 40 7.60 0.30 -4.22
N ASP A 41 8.73 0.75 -4.77
CA ASP A 41 9.51 1.86 -4.20
C ASP A 41 8.71 3.18 -4.24
N GLU A 42 8.05 3.47 -5.36
CA GLU A 42 7.19 4.66 -5.54
C GLU A 42 6.05 4.71 -4.52
N VAL A 43 5.27 3.63 -4.37
CA VAL A 43 4.09 3.63 -3.49
C VAL A 43 4.46 3.59 -2.02
N LEU A 44 5.56 2.93 -1.64
CA LEU A 44 6.04 2.97 -0.26
C LEU A 44 6.53 4.38 0.12
N ALA A 45 7.13 5.11 -0.81
CA ALA A 45 7.48 6.52 -0.61
C ALA A 45 6.24 7.39 -0.45
N MET A 46 5.24 7.21 -1.32
CA MET A 46 3.97 7.97 -1.29
C MET A 46 3.25 7.84 0.06
N VAL A 47 3.27 6.64 0.65
CA VAL A 47 2.62 6.40 1.96
C VAL A 47 3.56 6.57 3.16
N GLY A 48 4.77 7.11 2.96
CA GLY A 48 5.73 7.41 4.02
C GLY A 48 6.26 6.18 4.77
N LEU A 49 6.47 5.06 4.07
CA LEU A 49 6.95 3.79 4.63
C LEU A 49 8.28 3.29 4.03
N SER A 50 8.97 4.09 3.22
CA SER A 50 10.27 3.70 2.61
C SER A 50 11.29 3.20 3.64
N ASP A 51 11.48 3.91 4.74
CA ASP A 51 12.45 3.55 5.80
C ASP A 51 12.04 2.31 6.59
N ARG A 52 10.80 1.85 6.40
CA ARG A 52 10.19 0.69 7.06
C ARG A 52 9.91 -0.45 6.08
N ALA A 53 10.44 -0.38 4.86
CA ALA A 53 10.16 -1.35 3.81
C ALA A 53 10.56 -2.80 4.18
N GLN A 54 11.56 -2.97 5.05
CA GLN A 54 12.05 -4.28 5.50
C GLN A 54 11.42 -4.74 6.82
N ASP A 55 10.65 -3.88 7.48
CA ASP A 55 9.96 -4.20 8.73
C ASP A 55 8.67 -4.98 8.44
N LYS A 56 8.24 -5.78 9.42
CA LYS A 56 7.02 -6.59 9.34
C LYS A 56 5.79 -5.77 9.75
N PRO A 57 4.62 -5.91 9.09
CA PRO A 57 3.39 -5.25 9.51
C PRO A 57 3.01 -5.57 10.97
N SER A 58 3.40 -6.72 11.51
CA SER A 58 3.16 -7.03 12.93
C SER A 58 3.77 -6.03 13.91
N THR A 59 4.78 -5.25 13.50
CA THR A 59 5.40 -4.18 14.29
C THR A 59 4.83 -2.78 13.99
N PHE A 60 3.87 -2.68 13.08
CA PHE A 60 3.31 -1.41 12.62
C PHE A 60 2.15 -0.95 13.51
N SER A 61 2.02 0.36 13.70
CA SER A 61 0.80 0.95 14.25
C SER A 61 -0.39 0.72 13.30
N GLY A 62 -1.62 0.85 13.81
CA GLY A 62 -2.82 0.72 12.96
C GLY A 62 -2.81 1.68 11.74
N GLY A 63 -2.33 2.91 11.93
CA GLY A 63 -2.18 3.88 10.84
C GLY A 63 -1.12 3.45 9.80
N MET A 64 0.01 2.91 10.25
CA MET A 64 1.04 2.37 9.34
C MET A 64 0.51 1.16 8.55
N LYS A 65 -0.25 0.26 9.18
CA LYS A 65 -0.89 -0.87 8.49
C LYS A 65 -1.89 -0.37 7.44
N ARG A 66 -2.68 0.65 7.76
CA ARG A 66 -3.63 1.26 6.81
C ARG A 66 -2.91 1.87 5.60
N ARG A 67 -1.83 2.61 5.83
CA ARG A 67 -0.97 3.17 4.78
C ARG A 67 -0.35 2.09 3.90
N LEU A 68 0.14 1.00 4.48
CA LEU A 68 0.65 -0.13 3.72
C LEU A 68 -0.45 -0.80 2.87
N ASN A 69 -1.66 -0.94 3.39
CA ASN A 69 -2.80 -1.47 2.64
C ASN A 69 -3.13 -0.58 1.42
N ILE A 70 -3.05 0.75 1.57
CA ILE A 70 -3.21 1.69 0.45
C ILE A 70 -2.09 1.53 -0.58
N ALA A 71 -0.84 1.37 -0.15
CA ALA A 71 0.27 1.10 -1.07
C ALA A 71 0.05 -0.19 -1.89
N CYS A 72 -0.47 -1.25 -1.27
CA CYS A 72 -0.86 -2.49 -1.97
C CYS A 72 -1.95 -2.25 -3.02
N ALA A 73 -2.90 -1.34 -2.78
CA ALA A 73 -3.93 -0.99 -3.75
C ALA A 73 -3.45 -0.04 -4.86
N LEU A 74 -2.37 0.71 -4.63
CA LEU A 74 -1.79 1.68 -5.58
C LEU A 74 -0.76 1.06 -6.54
N VAL A 75 -0.14 -0.06 -6.15
CA VAL A 75 1.02 -0.63 -6.85
C VAL A 75 0.75 -0.90 -8.33
N HIS A 76 -0.47 -1.31 -8.69
CA HIS A 76 -0.87 -1.60 -10.07
C HIS A 76 -1.41 -0.40 -10.84
N ASP A 77 -1.21 0.81 -10.32
CA ASP A 77 -1.55 2.09 -10.97
C ASP A 77 -3.04 2.21 -11.37
N PRO A 78 -3.96 2.09 -10.40
CA PRO A 78 -5.39 2.22 -10.70
C PRO A 78 -5.78 3.66 -11.06
N GLU A 79 -6.78 3.80 -11.93
CA GLU A 79 -7.41 5.09 -12.25
C GLU A 79 -8.32 5.58 -11.11
N VAL A 80 -8.86 4.65 -10.32
CA VAL A 80 -9.79 4.94 -9.22
C VAL A 80 -9.50 4.03 -8.03
N ILE A 81 -9.52 4.58 -6.81
CA ILE A 81 -9.42 3.80 -5.57
C ILE A 81 -10.75 3.84 -4.83
N LEU A 82 -11.21 2.67 -4.41
CA LEU A 82 -12.36 2.51 -3.51
C LEU A 82 -11.84 2.25 -2.09
N LEU A 83 -12.19 3.16 -1.17
CA LEU A 83 -11.84 3.10 0.24
C LEU A 83 -13.10 2.77 1.03
N ASP A 84 -13.12 1.61 1.68
CA ASP A 84 -14.18 1.29 2.62
C ASP A 84 -13.83 1.89 3.99
N GLU A 85 -14.65 2.85 4.46
CA GLU A 85 -14.41 3.76 5.60
C GLU A 85 -13.12 4.61 5.53
N PRO A 86 -13.14 5.80 4.88
CA PRO A 86 -11.95 6.64 4.69
C PRO A 86 -11.54 7.47 5.92
N THR A 87 -12.40 7.55 6.94
CA THR A 87 -12.19 8.39 8.14
C THR A 87 -11.29 7.74 9.19
N ALA A 88 -11.13 6.41 9.18
CA ALA A 88 -10.53 5.66 10.28
C ALA A 88 -8.99 5.50 10.22
N GLY A 89 -8.30 5.88 9.15
CA GLY A 89 -6.87 5.58 9.09
C GLY A 89 -6.01 6.22 8.00
N VAL A 90 -6.52 7.22 7.29
CA VAL A 90 -5.67 8.11 6.48
C VAL A 90 -5.54 9.40 7.26
N ASP A 91 -4.41 9.57 7.96
CA ASP A 91 -4.14 10.83 8.63
C ASP A 91 -4.15 11.99 7.61
N PRO A 92 -4.39 13.24 8.03
CA PRO A 92 -4.46 14.37 7.11
C PRO A 92 -3.21 14.55 6.23
N GLN A 93 -2.02 14.18 6.75
CA GLN A 93 -0.76 14.26 6.00
C GLN A 93 -0.69 13.23 4.87
N SER A 94 -1.16 12.01 5.13
CA SER A 94 -1.24 10.93 4.16
C SER A 94 -2.27 11.22 3.09
N ARG A 95 -3.34 11.96 3.43
CA ARG A 95 -4.32 12.43 2.44
C ARG A 95 -3.63 13.30 1.39
N ASN A 96 -2.89 14.32 1.79
CA ASN A 96 -2.24 15.21 0.83
C ASN A 96 -1.19 14.47 0.00
N ALA A 97 -0.43 13.54 0.61
CA ALA A 97 0.57 12.76 -0.13
C ALA A 97 -0.01 11.74 -1.13
N ILE A 98 -1.26 11.29 -0.93
CA ILE A 98 -1.94 10.29 -1.77
C ILE A 98 -2.87 10.96 -2.81
N PHE A 99 -3.46 12.11 -2.49
CA PHE A 99 -4.53 12.75 -3.28
C PHE A 99 -4.16 14.10 -3.93
N ASP A 100 -3.06 14.74 -3.55
CA ASP A 100 -2.51 15.90 -4.29
C ASP A 100 -1.51 15.43 -5.37
#